data_AF-A0A653TJ28-F1
#
_entry.id   AF-A0A653TJ28-F1
#
_cell.length_a   1.000
_cell.length_b   1.000
_cell.length_c   1.000
_cell.angle_alpha   90.00
_cell.angle_beta   90.00
_cell.angle_gamma   90.00
#
_symmetry.space_group_name_H-M   'P 1'
#
loop_
_entity.id
_entity.type
_entity.pdbx_description
1 polymer ?
#
loop_
_entity_poly.entity_id
_entity_poly.type
_entity_poly.pdbx_seq_one_letter_code
_entity_poly.pdbx_strand_id
1 'polypeptide(L)'
;MSRISKLTCAERDAALLDKSTGRPSDDWCVYSSLTDISGMYGEPRIETTWQMKHVLSRGITDVRHPAPLDHDGRSTGEDVRPCEHYLVDLDEDDS
;
A
#
# COMPACT_ATOMS: atom_id res chain seq x y z
N MET A 1 -2.00 -13.26 5.94
CA MET A 1 -1.85 -11.86 6.41
C MET A 1 -3.08 -11.42 7.20
N SER A 2 -2.96 -11.41 8.52
CA SER A 2 -3.98 -10.81 9.40
C SER A 2 -3.70 -9.31 9.51
N ARG A 3 -4.69 -8.47 9.19
CA ARG A 3 -4.60 -7.01 9.38
C ARG A 3 -4.83 -6.70 10.86
N ILE A 4 -3.83 -6.12 11.52
CA ILE A 4 -3.83 -5.91 12.97
C ILE A 4 -4.59 -4.62 13.30
N SER A 5 -4.27 -3.54 12.58
CA SER A 5 -4.79 -2.20 12.87
C SER A 5 -4.82 -1.32 11.63
N LYS A 6 -5.86 -0.48 11.49
CA LYS A 6 -5.92 0.58 10.47
C LYS A 6 -5.13 1.80 10.96
N LEU A 7 -4.33 2.38 10.08
CA LEU A 7 -3.55 3.60 10.30
C LEU A 7 -4.21 4.78 9.56
N THR A 8 -4.09 5.96 10.13
CA THR A 8 -4.32 7.22 9.42
C THR A 8 -3.16 7.52 8.47
N CYS A 9 -3.38 8.42 7.49
CA CYS A 9 -2.30 8.88 6.61
C CYS A 9 -1.13 9.47 7.41
N ALA A 10 -1.40 10.24 8.46
CA ALA A 10 -0.38 10.85 9.30
C ALA A 10 0.46 9.80 10.06
N GLU A 11 -0.17 8.76 10.59
CA GLU A 11 0.53 7.67 11.28
C GLU A 11 1.38 6.85 10.30
N ARG A 12 0.84 6.56 9.12
CA ARG A 12 1.58 5.87 8.05
C ARG A 12 2.77 6.70 7.60
N ASP A 13 2.60 7.99 7.36
CA ASP A 13 3.67 8.88 6.92
C ASP A 13 4.76 9.03 7.98
N ALA A 14 4.38 9.14 9.25
CA ALA A 14 5.33 9.20 10.36
C ALA A 14 6.17 7.91 10.52
N ALA A 15 5.62 6.76 10.11
CA ALA A 15 6.28 5.46 10.21
C ALA A 15 7.13 5.12 8.96
N LEU A 16 6.60 5.41 7.77
CA LEU A 16 7.17 4.97 6.50
C LEU A 16 8.09 6.01 5.86
N LEU A 17 7.78 7.30 5.98
CA LEU A 17 8.45 8.33 5.21
C LEU A 17 9.63 8.96 5.96
N ASP A 18 10.70 9.24 5.22
CA ASP A 18 11.72 10.18 5.65
C ASP A 18 11.15 11.59 5.71
N LYS A 19 11.29 12.25 6.87
CA LYS A 19 10.69 13.57 7.14
C LYS A 19 11.26 14.69 6.27
N SER A 20 12.48 14.53 5.74
CA SER A 20 13.14 15.55 4.94
C SER A 20 12.73 15.50 3.46
N THR A 21 12.42 14.31 2.96
CA THR A 21 12.13 14.06 1.54
C THR A 21 10.67 13.72 1.24
N GLY A 22 9.91 13.29 2.25
CA GLY A 22 8.54 12.77 2.07
C GLY A 22 8.49 11.46 1.27
N ARG A 23 9.63 10.79 1.10
CA ARG A 23 9.74 9.49 0.40
C ARG A 23 9.84 8.36 1.42
N PRO A 24 9.49 7.11 1.06
CA PRO A 24 9.75 5.97 1.93
C PRO A 24 11.22 5.98 2.40
N SER A 25 11.44 5.84 3.71
CA SER A 25 12.77 5.75 4.30
C SER A 25 13.51 4.53 3.75
N ASP A 26 14.84 4.64 3.67
CA ASP A 26 15.72 3.54 3.25
C ASP A 26 15.64 2.31 4.17
N ASP A 27 15.04 2.44 5.36
CA ASP A 27 14.77 1.32 6.28
C ASP A 27 13.64 0.40 5.80
N TRP A 28 12.87 0.83 4.81
CA TRP A 28 11.73 0.10 4.27
C TRP A 28 12.02 -0.43 2.86
N CYS A 29 11.40 -1.55 2.53
CA CYS A 29 11.35 -2.09 1.18
C CYS A 29 9.94 -2.54 0.82
N VAL A 30 9.67 -2.67 -0.47
CA VAL A 30 8.43 -3.28 -0.95
C VAL A 30 8.55 -4.79 -0.74
N TYR A 31 7.69 -5.34 0.10
CA TYR A 31 7.55 -6.78 0.34
C TYR A 31 6.67 -7.43 -0.73
N SER A 32 5.51 -6.83 -0.99
CA SER A 32 4.59 -7.28 -2.03
C SER A 32 3.87 -6.09 -2.65
N SER A 33 3.43 -6.26 -3.91
CA SER A 33 2.62 -5.26 -4.59
C SER A 33 1.59 -5.94 -5.49
N LEU A 34 0.42 -5.32 -5.59
CA LEU A 34 -0.64 -5.68 -6.52
C LEU A 34 -1.11 -4.40 -7.20
N THR A 35 -1.24 -4.45 -8.51
CA THR A 35 -1.80 -3.34 -9.30
C THR A 35 -2.86 -3.90 -10.22
N ASP A 36 -4.13 -3.60 -9.92
CA ASP A 36 -5.27 -3.92 -10.77
C ASP A 36 -6.02 -2.63 -11.09
N ILE A 37 -5.58 -1.93 -12.14
CA ILE A 37 -6.21 -0.68 -12.58
C ILE A 37 -7.45 -0.96 -13.44
N SER A 38 -7.49 -2.12 -14.09
CA SER A 38 -8.61 -2.56 -14.93
C SER A 38 -9.85 -2.99 -14.14
N GLY A 39 -9.69 -3.29 -12.84
CA GLY A 39 -10.74 -3.95 -12.07
C GLY A 39 -10.99 -5.38 -12.55
N MET A 40 -9.97 -6.06 -13.07
CA MET A 40 -10.08 -7.43 -13.58
C MET A 40 -10.53 -8.39 -12.47
N TYR A 41 -10.18 -8.08 -11.22
CA TYR A 41 -10.49 -8.88 -10.04
C TYR A 41 -11.46 -8.18 -9.08
N GLY A 42 -12.17 -7.15 -9.54
CA GLY A 42 -13.12 -6.37 -8.73
C GLY A 42 -13.03 -4.87 -8.99
N GLU A 43 -13.10 -4.06 -7.94
CA GLU A 43 -12.86 -2.62 -8.08
C GLU A 43 -11.36 -2.35 -8.32
N PRO A 44 -11.00 -1.36 -9.16
CA PRO A 44 -9.63 -0.98 -9.36
C PRO A 44 -8.92 -0.67 -8.05
N ARG A 45 -7.75 -1.28 -7.84
CA ARG A 45 -6.95 -1.10 -6.63
C ARG A 45 -5.45 -1.24 -6.89
N ILE A 46 -4.69 -0.45 -6.16
CA ILE A 46 -3.23 -0.57 -6.06
C ILE A 46 -2.93 -0.86 -4.60
N GLU A 47 -2.34 -2.01 -4.31
CA GLU A 47 -1.96 -2.43 -2.98
C GLU A 47 -0.44 -2.58 -2.91
N THR A 48 0.18 -2.03 -1.88
CA THR A 48 1.63 -2.12 -1.65
C THR A 48 1.87 -2.43 -0.20
N THR A 49 2.53 -3.55 0.08
CA THR A 49 2.97 -3.90 1.42
C THR A 49 4.44 -3.59 1.56
N TRP A 50 4.74 -2.72 2.53
CA TRP A 50 6.07 -2.32 2.92
C TRP A 50 6.52 -3.17 4.11
N GLN A 51 7.76 -3.65 4.09
CA GLN A 51 8.39 -4.33 5.21
C GLN A 51 9.61 -3.54 5.66
N MET A 52 9.83 -3.49 6.97
CA MET A 52 11.04 -2.89 7.52
C MET A 52 12.19 -3.89 7.38
N LYS A 53 13.31 -3.48 6.77
CA LYS A 53 14.45 -4.35 6.44
C LYS A 53 15.04 -5.07 7.65
N HIS A 54 14.92 -4.48 8.84
CA HIS A 54 15.44 -5.00 10.10
C HIS A 54 14.38 -5.71 10.97
N VAL A 55 13.10 -5.64 10.61
CA VAL A 55 11.99 -6.27 11.32
C VAL A 55 11.08 -6.95 10.29
N LEU A 56 11.35 -8.22 10.02
CA LEU A 56 10.69 -8.95 8.94
C LEU A 56 9.26 -9.40 9.29
N SER A 57 8.90 -9.43 10.56
CA SER A 57 7.60 -9.92 11.02
C SER A 57 6.45 -8.92 10.91
N ARG A 58 6.72 -7.67 10.49
CA ARG A 58 5.70 -6.62 10.41
C ARG A 58 5.86 -5.75 9.18
N GLY A 59 4.72 -5.25 8.70
CA GLY A 59 4.66 -4.37 7.55
C GLY A 59 3.53 -3.36 7.62
N ILE A 60 3.53 -2.46 6.65
CA ILE A 60 2.45 -1.52 6.39
C ILE A 60 1.90 -1.81 5.00
N THR A 61 0.61 -2.10 4.88
CA THR A 61 -0.07 -2.23 3.61
C THR A 61 -0.82 -0.94 3.27
N ASP A 62 -0.42 -0.31 2.18
CA ASP A 62 -1.14 0.79 1.54
C ASP A 62 -2.11 0.23 0.50
N VAL A 63 -3.35 0.72 0.49
CA VAL A 63 -4.35 0.46 -0.54
C VAL A 63 -4.82 1.78 -1.12
N ARG A 64 -4.71 1.94 -2.44
CA ARG A 64 -5.28 3.03 -3.21
C ARG A 64 -6.36 2.51 -4.12
N HIS A 65 -7.35 3.34 -4.37
CA HIS A 65 -8.55 3.02 -5.17
C HIS A 65 -8.60 3.97 -6.36
N PRO A 66 -7.77 3.75 -7.40
CA PRO A 66 -7.75 4.64 -8.56
C PRO A 66 -9.09 4.63 -9.28
N ALA A 67 -9.42 5.71 -9.97
CA ALA A 67 -10.53 5.68 -10.91
C ALA A 67 -10.27 4.65 -12.03
N PRO A 68 -11.32 3.98 -12.52
CA PRO A 68 -11.19 3.04 -13.63
C PRO A 68 -10.65 3.76 -14.87
N LEU A 69 -10.01 2.99 -15.75
CA LEU A 69 -9.60 3.49 -17.06
C LEU A 69 -10.83 3.65 -17.96
N ASP A 70 -10.81 4.68 -18.81
CA ASP A 70 -11.76 4.80 -19.91
C ASP A 70 -11.44 3.82 -21.05
N HIS A 71 -12.27 3.85 -22.09
CA HIS A 71 -12.11 3.02 -23.29
C HIS A 71 -10.79 3.26 -24.06
N ASP A 72 -10.12 4.39 -23.85
CA ASP A 72 -8.82 4.72 -24.43
C ASP A 72 -7.64 4.37 -23.50
N GLY A 73 -7.92 3.73 -22.36
CA GLY A 73 -6.92 3.34 -21.37
C GLY A 73 -6.41 4.50 -20.51
N ARG A 74 -7.14 5.61 -20.43
CA ARG A 74 -6.78 6.79 -19.64
C ARG A 74 -7.50 6.78 -18.29
N SER A 75 -6.82 7.26 -17.24
CA SER A 75 -7.47 7.44 -15.94
C SER A 75 -8.64 8.42 -16.08
N THR A 76 -9.81 8.03 -15.56
CA THR A 76 -11.00 8.89 -15.57
C THR A 76 -10.98 9.98 -14.51
N GLY A 77 -9.96 10.02 -13.64
CA GLY A 77 -9.82 11.08 -12.64
C GLY A 77 -8.94 10.71 -11.45
N GLU A 78 -9.28 11.31 -10.30
CA GLU A 78 -8.64 11.09 -9.00
C GLU A 78 -9.08 9.75 -8.37
N ASP A 79 -8.45 9.33 -7.28
CA ASP A 79 -8.83 8.12 -6.55
C ASP A 79 -10.33 8.20 -6.15
N VAL A 80 -11.10 7.15 -6.44
CA VAL A 80 -12.55 7.09 -6.18
C VAL A 80 -12.89 6.93 -4.70
N ARG A 81 -11.90 6.56 -3.88
CA ARG A 81 -12.00 6.47 -2.43
C ARG A 81 -10.72 6.94 -1.77
N PRO A 82 -10.78 7.42 -0.51
CA PRO A 82 -9.59 7.69 0.28
C PRO A 82 -8.67 6.48 0.36
N CYS A 83 -7.36 6.72 0.40
CA CYS A 83 -6.38 5.67 0.63
C CYS A 83 -6.57 5.04 2.01
N GLU A 84 -6.16 3.78 2.11
CA GLU A 84 -6.25 3.00 3.34
C GLU A 84 -4.88 2.46 3.69
N HIS A 85 -4.57 2.44 4.98
CA HIS A 85 -3.27 2.03 5.49
C HIS A 85 -3.48 1.05 6.63
N TYR A 86 -2.74 -0.05 6.63
CA TYR A 86 -2.91 -1.11 7.62
C TYR A 86 -1.56 -1.58 8.14
N LEU A 87 -1.44 -1.68 9.46
CA LEU A 87 -0.36 -2.45 10.07
C LEU A 87 -0.71 -3.94 9.93
N VAL A 88 0.22 -4.72 9.40
CA VAL A 88 0.06 -6.16 9.16
C VAL A 88 1.20 -6.93 9.81
N ASP A 89 0.88 -8.12 10.33
CA ASP A 89 1.91 -9.10 10.63
C ASP A 89 2.25 -9.81 9.31
N LEU A 90 3.54 -9.89 9.03
CA LEU A 90 4.10 -10.61 7.90
C LEU A 90 4.59 -11.94 8.47
N ASP A 91 3.82 -13.00 8.25
CA ASP A 91 4.28 -14.33 8.56
C ASP A 91 5.47 -14.64 7.62
N GLU A 92 6.55 -15.20 8.17
CA GLU A 92 7.55 -15.86 7.34
C GLU A 92 6.82 -17.05 6.69
N ASP A 93 6.44 -16.92 5.42
CA ASP A 93 5.85 -18.00 4.66
C ASP A 93 6.84 -19.19 4.74
N ASP A 94 6.41 -20.23 5.44
CA ASP A 94 7.07 -21.52 5.64
C ASP A 94 7.29 -22.13 4.24
N SER A 95 8.39 -21.75 3.57
CA SER A 95 8.83 -22.27 2.28
C SER A 95 9.96 -23.28 2.44
#